data_AF-A0A366JBC6-F1
#
_entry.id   AF-A0A366JBC6-F1
#
_cell.length_a   1.000
_cell.length_b   1.000
_cell.length_c   1.000
_cell.angle_alpha   90.00
_cell.angle_beta   90.00
_cell.angle_gamma   90.00
#
_symmetry.space_group_name_H-M   'P 1'
#
loop_
_entity.id
_entity.type
_entity.pdbx_description
1 polymer ?
#
loop_
_entity_poly.entity_id
_entity_poly.type
_entity_poly.pdbx_seq_one_letter_code
_entity_poly.pdbx_strand_id
1 'polypeptide(L)'
;MSAVQFLDDEVVIHNYLENNFGVSKKALMGVVQQAAFAYGSSTKYHPVIHSGSSAWFEIVRSLRELLVPKGWQCLYEAGLDKTISKDFGVSIVCTGGNSAVGKINAQSLLSKNDKGSAFDRLLEQNRRQLELFDSNEFLSSPVDDNTTWVLIYHVDKSAKEIRAELSLPVFLNEKSKIQGWKTRIFLGTVSLDNLKTSTLSESEFSEAIEIPVISKKNE
;
A
#
# COMPACT_ATOMS: atom_id res chain seq x y z
N MET A 1 -26.41 -7.33 -8.04
CA MET A 1 -24.93 -7.28 -8.04
C MET A 1 -24.51 -6.27 -9.09
N SER A 2 -23.94 -5.15 -8.67
CA SER A 2 -23.30 -4.21 -9.61
C SER A 2 -22.05 -4.84 -10.19
N ALA A 3 -21.74 -4.56 -11.46
CA ALA A 3 -20.55 -5.07 -12.13
C ALA A 3 -19.28 -4.46 -11.51
N VAL A 4 -18.21 -5.26 -11.38
CA VAL A 4 -16.90 -4.77 -10.93
C VAL A 4 -16.36 -3.77 -11.96
N GLN A 5 -15.98 -2.57 -11.50
CA GLN A 5 -15.31 -1.59 -12.33
C GLN A 5 -13.79 -1.84 -12.34
N PHE A 6 -13.24 -2.18 -13.50
CA PHE A 6 -11.81 -2.31 -13.70
C PHE A 6 -11.27 -1.03 -14.36
N LEU A 7 -10.26 -0.41 -13.75
CA LEU A 7 -9.56 0.74 -14.31
C LEU A 7 -8.15 0.31 -14.71
N ASP A 8 -7.91 0.19 -16.01
CA ASP A 8 -6.65 -0.21 -16.64
C ASP A 8 -6.09 0.83 -17.63
N ASP A 9 -6.92 1.70 -18.18
CA ASP A 9 -6.49 2.83 -19.01
C ASP A 9 -5.77 3.92 -18.20
N GLU A 10 -4.61 4.38 -18.70
CA GLU A 10 -3.74 5.33 -17.99
C GLU A 10 -4.40 6.69 -17.73
N VAL A 11 -5.17 7.22 -18.69
CA VAL A 11 -5.82 8.53 -18.55
C VAL A 11 -6.96 8.44 -17.55
N VAL A 12 -7.74 7.36 -17.61
CA VAL A 12 -8.82 7.10 -16.66
C VAL A 12 -8.26 6.91 -15.24
N ILE A 13 -7.19 6.13 -15.08
CA ILE A 13 -6.54 5.94 -13.78
C ILE A 13 -6.00 7.26 -13.24
N HIS A 14 -5.31 8.05 -14.07
CA HIS A 14 -4.76 9.34 -13.66
C HIS A 14 -5.87 10.27 -13.13
N ASN A 15 -6.92 10.49 -13.92
CA ASN A 15 -8.03 11.35 -13.52
C ASN A 15 -8.73 10.83 -12.26
N TYR A 16 -8.94 9.52 -12.15
CA TYR A 16 -9.57 8.94 -10.98
C TYR A 16 -8.74 9.15 -9.72
N LEU A 17 -7.42 8.89 -9.77
CA LEU A 17 -6.55 9.02 -8.61
C LEU A 17 -6.38 10.48 -8.18
N GLU A 18 -6.23 11.42 -9.12
CA GLU A 18 -6.14 12.85 -8.77
C GLU A 18 -7.43 13.35 -8.13
N ASN A 19 -8.59 13.02 -8.70
CA ASN A 19 -9.88 13.54 -8.22
C ASN A 19 -10.35 12.92 -6.90
N ASN A 20 -9.97 11.67 -6.61
CA ASN A 20 -10.47 10.93 -5.44
C ASN A 20 -9.43 10.73 -4.33
N PHE A 21 -8.15 11.02 -4.59
CA PHE A 21 -7.07 10.80 -3.62
C PHE A 21 -6.00 11.90 -3.63
N GLY A 22 -6.00 12.80 -4.63
CA GLY A 22 -4.97 13.85 -4.77
C GLY A 22 -3.56 13.29 -5.01
N VAL A 23 -3.46 12.13 -5.65
CA VAL A 23 -2.19 11.42 -5.90
C VAL A 23 -2.15 10.85 -7.31
N SER A 24 -0.96 10.75 -7.89
CA SER A 24 -0.77 10.14 -9.20
C SER A 24 -0.42 8.66 -9.10
N LYS A 25 -0.74 7.89 -10.16
CA LYS A 25 -0.30 6.50 -10.32
C LYS A 25 1.22 6.35 -10.17
N LYS A 26 1.99 7.27 -10.76
CA LYS A 26 3.46 7.28 -10.69
C LYS A 26 3.96 7.40 -9.25
N ALA A 27 3.34 8.26 -8.44
CA ALA A 27 3.71 8.42 -7.04
C ALA A 27 3.40 7.17 -6.21
N LEU A 28 2.24 6.54 -6.44
CA LEU A 28 1.90 5.25 -5.82
C LEU A 28 2.85 4.13 -6.26
N MET A 29 3.29 4.12 -7.52
CA MET A 29 4.32 3.17 -7.96
C MET A 29 5.68 3.44 -7.31
N GLY A 30 5.99 4.69 -6.95
CA GLY A 30 7.13 5.02 -6.12
C GLY A 30 7.09 4.38 -4.73
N VAL A 31 5.90 4.26 -4.12
CA VAL A 31 5.69 3.52 -2.85
C VAL A 31 6.01 2.03 -3.04
N VAL A 32 5.53 1.43 -4.13
CA VAL A 32 5.80 0.02 -4.45
C VAL A 32 7.29 -0.22 -4.72
N GLN A 33 7.97 0.77 -5.33
CA GLN A 33 9.41 0.72 -5.58
C GLN A 33 10.23 0.62 -4.26
N GLN A 34 9.85 1.39 -3.23
CA GLN A 34 10.51 1.32 -1.92
C GLN A 34 10.32 -0.05 -1.26
N ALA A 35 9.11 -0.62 -1.39
CA ALA A 35 8.82 -1.97 -0.95
C ALA A 35 9.72 -3.01 -1.63
N ALA A 36 9.92 -2.85 -2.93
CA ALA A 36 10.71 -3.73 -3.75
C ALA A 36 12.19 -3.71 -3.29
N PHE A 37 12.74 -2.52 -3.03
CA PHE A 37 14.09 -2.36 -2.48
C PHE A 37 14.25 -3.07 -1.13
N ALA A 38 13.34 -2.85 -0.18
CA ALA A 38 13.41 -3.51 1.13
C ALA A 38 13.15 -5.02 1.07
N TYR A 39 12.35 -5.48 0.12
CA TYR A 39 12.19 -6.91 -0.12
C TYR A 39 13.52 -7.53 -0.61
N GLY A 40 14.17 -6.87 -1.57
CA GLY A 40 15.41 -7.33 -2.21
C GLY A 40 16.66 -7.24 -1.34
N SER A 41 16.67 -6.39 -0.29
CA SER A 41 17.81 -6.24 0.63
C SER A 41 17.95 -7.40 1.63
N SER A 42 16.99 -8.32 1.67
CA SER A 42 17.02 -9.47 2.57
C SER A 42 18.04 -10.51 2.14
N THR A 43 18.82 -11.00 3.09
CA THR A 43 19.82 -12.07 2.88
C THR A 43 19.31 -13.41 3.39
N LYS A 44 19.99 -14.51 3.02
CA LYS A 44 19.68 -15.87 3.49
C LYS A 44 19.79 -16.06 5.02
N TYR A 45 20.40 -15.11 5.74
CA TYR A 45 20.56 -15.16 7.19
C TYR A 45 19.42 -14.47 7.93
N HIS A 46 18.54 -13.75 7.22
CA HIS A 46 17.35 -13.20 7.83
C HIS A 46 16.28 -14.29 8.05
N PRO A 47 15.38 -14.11 9.03
CA PRO A 47 14.21 -14.95 9.18
C PRO A 47 13.35 -15.00 7.91
N VAL A 48 12.64 -16.11 7.70
CA VAL A 48 11.81 -16.35 6.49
C VAL A 48 10.78 -15.25 6.24
N ILE A 49 10.25 -14.64 7.31
CA ILE A 49 9.22 -13.58 7.23
C ILE A 49 9.79 -12.18 6.97
N HIS A 50 11.12 -12.01 7.05
CA HIS A 50 11.74 -10.69 7.04
C HIS A 50 11.44 -9.91 5.77
N SER A 51 11.71 -10.48 4.59
CA SER A 51 11.53 -9.77 3.31
C SER A 51 10.10 -9.30 3.09
N GLY A 52 9.11 -10.16 3.39
CA GLY A 52 7.70 -9.81 3.29
C GLY A 52 7.28 -8.73 4.28
N SER A 53 7.79 -8.79 5.51
CA SER A 53 7.49 -7.81 6.57
C SER A 53 8.12 -6.46 6.25
N SER A 54 9.39 -6.43 5.82
CA SER A 54 10.09 -5.21 5.43
C SER A 54 9.41 -4.53 4.24
N ALA A 55 8.98 -5.30 3.23
CA ALA A 55 8.20 -4.75 2.12
C ALA A 55 6.89 -4.10 2.61
N TRP A 56 6.19 -4.75 3.55
CA TRP A 56 4.96 -4.19 4.12
C TRP A 56 5.22 -2.89 4.90
N PHE A 57 6.22 -2.88 5.78
CA PHE A 57 6.62 -1.70 6.55
C PHE A 57 6.95 -0.53 5.62
N GLU A 58 7.73 -0.77 4.56
CA GLU A 58 8.11 0.26 3.60
C GLU A 58 6.93 0.79 2.79
N ILE A 59 5.95 -0.06 2.44
CA ILE A 59 4.72 0.42 1.78
C ILE A 59 3.96 1.36 2.70
N VAL A 60 3.75 0.97 3.97
CA VAL A 60 3.01 1.80 4.93
C VAL A 60 3.75 3.13 5.17
N ARG A 61 5.06 3.08 5.43
CA ARG A 61 5.90 4.26 5.64
C ARG A 61 5.87 5.19 4.42
N SER A 62 6.21 4.66 3.24
CA SER A 62 6.33 5.46 2.01
C SER A 62 4.99 6.05 1.57
N LEU A 63 3.89 5.32 1.76
CA LEU A 63 2.55 5.86 1.50
C LEU A 63 2.24 7.05 2.43
N ARG A 64 2.56 6.93 3.72
CA ARG A 64 2.34 8.00 4.71
C ARG A 64 3.20 9.22 4.40
N GLU A 65 4.48 9.04 4.06
CA GLU A 65 5.35 10.14 3.63
C GLU A 65 4.85 10.85 2.37
N LEU A 66 4.23 10.10 1.45
CA LEU A 66 3.64 10.67 0.25
C LEU A 66 2.35 11.47 0.55
N LEU A 67 1.50 10.95 1.43
CA LEU A 67 0.13 11.46 1.59
C LEU A 67 -0.03 12.45 2.76
N VAL A 68 0.72 12.29 3.86
CA VAL A 68 0.60 13.19 5.03
C VAL A 68 0.89 14.66 4.68
N PRO A 69 1.91 14.99 3.87
CA PRO A 69 2.13 16.37 3.42
C PRO A 69 0.98 16.96 2.60
N LYS A 70 0.09 16.11 2.06
CA LYS A 70 -1.11 16.48 1.30
C LYS A 70 -2.37 16.57 2.20
N GLY A 71 -2.22 16.59 3.52
CA GLY A 71 -3.32 16.72 4.47
C GLY A 71 -3.92 15.40 4.95
N TRP A 72 -3.34 14.26 4.58
CA TRP A 72 -3.77 12.96 5.12
C TRP A 72 -3.24 12.75 6.56
N GLN A 73 -3.89 11.86 7.32
CA GLN A 73 -3.54 11.56 8.71
C GLN A 73 -3.28 10.07 8.92
N CYS A 74 -2.38 9.75 9.84
CA CYS A 74 -2.13 8.37 10.28
C CYS A 74 -3.11 8.00 11.39
N LEU A 75 -3.74 6.83 11.30
CA LEU A 75 -4.63 6.31 12.33
C LEU A 75 -4.33 4.83 12.55
N TYR A 76 -4.14 4.42 13.80
CA TYR A 76 -4.10 3.01 14.18
C TYR A 76 -5.39 2.66 14.91
N GLU A 77 -6.24 1.85 14.28
CA GLU A 77 -7.54 1.48 14.84
C GLU A 77 -7.87 0.02 14.48
N ALA A 78 -8.47 -0.69 15.44
CA ALA A 78 -8.92 -2.08 15.28
C ALA A 78 -7.83 -3.07 14.82
N GLY A 79 -6.55 -2.74 15.02
CA GLY A 79 -5.40 -3.56 14.61
C GLY A 79 -4.85 -3.22 13.22
N LEU A 80 -5.22 -2.07 12.65
CA LEU A 80 -4.85 -1.69 11.29
C LEU A 80 -4.21 -0.31 11.23
N ASP A 81 -3.14 -0.24 10.44
CA ASP A 81 -2.50 0.99 10.02
C ASP A 81 -3.28 1.66 8.89
N LYS A 82 -4.24 2.52 9.26
CA LYS A 82 -5.00 3.36 8.33
C LYS A 82 -4.21 4.63 7.99
N THR A 83 -4.38 5.10 6.76
CA THR A 83 -4.01 6.45 6.31
C THR A 83 -5.28 7.10 5.78
N ILE A 84 -5.76 8.16 6.44
CA ILE A 84 -7.10 8.72 6.24
C ILE A 84 -7.03 10.10 5.58
N SER A 85 -7.97 10.42 4.70
CA SER A 85 -8.22 11.77 4.21
C SER A 85 -9.68 12.16 4.47
N LYS A 86 -9.87 13.25 5.20
CA LYS A 86 -11.21 13.82 5.41
C LYS A 86 -11.70 14.54 4.15
N ASP A 87 -10.81 15.21 3.44
CA ASP A 87 -11.13 15.98 2.23
C ASP A 87 -11.69 15.08 1.12
N PHE A 88 -11.15 13.87 0.98
CA PHE A 88 -11.61 12.89 0.00
C PHE A 88 -12.62 11.88 0.57
N GLY A 89 -12.87 11.89 1.89
CA GLY A 89 -13.77 10.92 2.54
C GLY A 89 -13.33 9.46 2.40
N VAL A 90 -12.02 9.20 2.29
CA VAL A 90 -11.46 7.85 2.09
C VAL A 90 -10.37 7.51 3.09
N SER A 91 -10.13 6.22 3.30
CA SER A 91 -8.94 5.73 3.99
C SER A 91 -8.24 4.67 3.14
N ILE A 92 -6.94 4.47 3.36
CA ILE A 92 -6.15 3.44 2.71
C ILE A 92 -5.52 2.54 3.76
N VAL A 93 -5.65 1.23 3.57
CA VAL A 93 -4.93 0.19 4.32
C VAL A 93 -4.04 -0.58 3.36
N CYS A 94 -2.79 -0.83 3.74
CA CYS A 94 -1.80 -1.53 2.92
C CYS A 94 -1.64 -2.98 3.34
N THR A 95 -1.60 -3.90 2.39
CA THR A 95 -1.52 -5.32 2.74
C THR A 95 -1.07 -6.22 1.60
N GLY A 96 -0.45 -7.35 1.93
CA GLY A 96 -0.07 -8.37 0.95
C GLY A 96 -1.29 -9.11 0.38
N GLY A 97 -1.21 -9.48 -0.90
CA GLY A 97 -2.20 -10.28 -1.61
C GLY A 97 -1.61 -11.56 -2.21
N ASN A 98 -2.47 -12.31 -2.89
CA ASN A 98 -2.11 -13.55 -3.56
C ASN A 98 -1.70 -13.31 -5.03
N SER A 99 -1.41 -14.39 -5.76
CA SER A 99 -0.94 -14.33 -7.15
C SER A 99 -1.92 -13.74 -8.16
N ALA A 100 -3.17 -13.48 -7.74
CA ALA A 100 -4.24 -12.89 -8.52
C ALA A 100 -4.20 -11.35 -8.55
N VAL A 101 -3.41 -10.73 -7.67
CA VAL A 101 -3.19 -9.27 -7.66
C VAL A 101 -2.69 -8.79 -9.01
N GLY A 102 -3.28 -7.72 -9.54
CA GLY A 102 -2.87 -7.17 -10.83
C GLY A 102 -3.33 -7.98 -12.06
N LYS A 103 -4.18 -9.01 -11.89
CA LYS A 103 -4.78 -9.77 -12.99
C LYS A 103 -6.27 -9.41 -13.16
N ILE A 104 -6.67 -9.06 -14.38
CA ILE A 104 -8.03 -8.60 -14.73
C ILE A 104 -9.10 -9.63 -14.35
N ASN A 105 -8.88 -10.93 -14.63
CA ASN A 105 -9.89 -11.98 -14.43
C ASN A 105 -9.89 -12.63 -13.03
N ALA A 106 -9.18 -12.04 -12.07
CA ALA A 106 -9.10 -12.56 -10.71
C ALA A 106 -10.23 -12.05 -9.81
N GLN A 107 -10.90 -12.95 -9.10
CA GLN A 107 -11.96 -12.59 -8.14
C GLN A 107 -11.44 -12.40 -6.71
N SER A 108 -10.46 -13.20 -6.29
CA SER A 108 -9.90 -13.16 -4.93
C SER A 108 -8.47 -12.67 -4.96
N LEU A 109 -8.23 -11.48 -4.43
CA LEU A 109 -6.89 -10.86 -4.36
C LEU A 109 -6.16 -11.19 -3.06
N LEU A 110 -6.89 -11.71 -2.08
CA LEU A 110 -6.35 -12.08 -0.78
C LEU A 110 -6.36 -13.59 -0.62
N SER A 111 -5.41 -14.12 0.15
CA SER A 111 -5.42 -15.52 0.55
C SER A 111 -6.54 -15.76 1.56
N LYS A 112 -7.16 -16.93 1.50
CA LYS A 112 -8.28 -17.31 2.38
C LYS A 112 -7.91 -17.44 3.86
N ASN A 113 -6.61 -17.46 4.19
CA ASN A 113 -6.09 -17.84 5.50
C ASN A 113 -5.29 -16.75 6.23
N ASP A 114 -4.96 -15.61 5.62
CA ASP A 114 -3.84 -14.80 6.15
C ASP A 114 -4.20 -13.48 6.84
N LYS A 115 -5.47 -13.16 7.04
CA LYS A 115 -5.84 -11.90 7.71
C LYS A 115 -6.87 -12.18 8.79
N GLY A 116 -6.40 -12.11 10.03
CA GLY A 116 -7.21 -12.36 11.22
C GLY A 116 -8.36 -11.37 11.39
N SER A 117 -9.10 -11.54 12.49
CA SER A 117 -10.33 -10.82 12.82
C SER A 117 -10.28 -9.28 12.71
N ALA A 118 -9.10 -8.66 12.75
CA ALA A 118 -8.91 -7.23 12.56
C ALA A 118 -9.25 -6.76 11.14
N PHE A 119 -8.85 -7.54 10.12
CA PHE A 119 -9.20 -7.26 8.74
C PHE A 119 -10.70 -7.48 8.53
N ASP A 120 -11.26 -8.58 9.05
CA ASP A 120 -12.71 -8.83 9.00
C ASP A 120 -13.53 -7.68 9.63
N ARG A 121 -13.10 -7.07 10.74
CA ARG A 121 -13.82 -5.94 11.38
C ARG A 121 -13.85 -4.65 10.55
N LEU A 122 -12.75 -4.28 9.89
CA LEU A 122 -12.70 -3.12 8.98
C LEU A 122 -13.70 -3.25 7.82
N LEU A 123 -13.79 -4.48 7.33
CA LEU A 123 -14.65 -4.85 6.24
C LEU A 123 -16.15 -4.74 6.61
N GLU A 124 -16.52 -4.85 7.90
CA GLU A 124 -17.88 -4.52 8.37
C GLU A 124 -18.21 -3.02 8.31
N GLN A 125 -17.25 -2.14 8.61
CA GLN A 125 -17.47 -0.69 8.59
C GLN A 125 -17.80 -0.21 7.17
N ASN A 126 -17.05 -0.68 6.17
CA ASN A 126 -17.32 -0.38 4.76
C ASN A 126 -18.70 -0.90 4.28
N ARG A 127 -19.18 -2.03 4.82
CA ARG A 127 -20.49 -2.59 4.47
C ARG A 127 -21.62 -1.64 4.87
N ARG A 128 -21.61 -1.15 6.12
CA ARG A 128 -22.62 -0.20 6.62
C ARG A 128 -22.65 1.06 5.76
N GLN A 129 -21.50 1.54 5.33
CA GLN A 129 -21.39 2.72 4.47
C GLN A 129 -21.95 2.50 3.06
N LEU A 130 -21.59 1.40 2.38
CA LEU A 130 -22.09 1.11 1.03
C LEU A 130 -23.60 0.86 1.00
N GLU A 131 -24.18 0.28 2.07
CA GLU A 131 -25.62 0.11 2.22
C GLU A 131 -26.33 1.45 2.46
N LEU A 132 -25.71 2.39 3.20
CA LEU A 132 -26.25 3.73 3.44
C LEU A 132 -26.26 4.62 2.19
N PHE A 133 -25.33 4.45 1.24
CA PHE A 133 -25.32 5.22 -0.01
C PHE A 133 -26.41 4.79 -1.02
N ASP A 134 -27.03 3.61 -0.86
CA ASP A 134 -28.20 3.20 -1.65
C ASP A 134 -29.54 3.72 -1.06
N SER A 135 -29.52 4.23 0.18
CA SER A 135 -30.66 4.84 0.85
C SER A 135 -30.49 6.36 0.97
N ASN A 136 -31.43 7.12 0.45
CA ASN A 136 -31.37 8.57 0.32
C ASN A 136 -31.58 9.33 1.65
N GLU A 137 -30.87 8.99 2.73
CA GLU A 137 -30.97 9.67 4.02
C GLU A 137 -29.60 9.97 4.65
N PHE A 138 -29.24 11.25 4.63
CA PHE A 138 -28.19 11.84 5.45
C PHE A 138 -28.58 11.74 6.93
N LEU A 139 -27.92 10.84 7.67
CA LEU A 139 -27.88 10.89 9.13
C LEU A 139 -26.44 11.05 9.59
N SER A 140 -26.19 12.22 10.17
CA SER A 140 -24.92 12.59 10.78
C SER A 140 -24.69 11.83 12.10
N SER A 141 -23.51 11.24 12.23
CA SER A 141 -22.89 11.00 13.54
C SER A 141 -21.39 11.31 13.48
N PRO A 142 -20.81 11.91 14.53
CA PRO A 142 -19.44 12.35 14.49
C PRO A 142 -18.49 11.18 14.80
N VAL A 143 -17.49 11.01 13.92
CA VAL A 143 -16.33 10.08 13.95
C VAL A 143 -16.45 8.91 12.96
N ASP A 144 -15.69 9.02 11.85
CA ASP A 144 -15.20 7.95 10.95
C ASP A 144 -16.03 7.53 9.71
N ASP A 145 -16.52 8.49 8.91
CA ASP A 145 -17.26 8.27 7.65
C ASP A 145 -16.39 7.94 6.40
N ASN A 146 -15.19 7.37 6.56
CA ASN A 146 -14.25 7.22 5.44
C ASN A 146 -14.35 5.86 4.72
N THR A 147 -14.57 5.88 3.40
CA THR A 147 -14.53 4.65 2.57
C THR A 147 -13.13 4.06 2.52
N THR A 148 -12.98 2.82 3.00
CA THR A 148 -11.66 2.19 3.09
C THR A 148 -11.28 1.44 1.81
N TRP A 149 -10.25 1.96 1.14
CA TRP A 149 -9.54 1.34 0.04
C TRP A 149 -8.38 0.49 0.53
N VAL A 150 -8.02 -0.53 -0.25
CA VAL A 150 -6.92 -1.44 0.08
C VAL A 150 -5.84 -1.32 -0.98
N LEU A 151 -4.65 -0.87 -0.59
CA LEU A 151 -3.45 -0.97 -1.42
C LEU A 151 -2.89 -2.38 -1.28
N ILE A 152 -3.09 -3.20 -2.31
CA ILE A 152 -2.73 -4.61 -2.32
C ILE A 152 -1.50 -4.80 -3.20
N TYR A 153 -0.50 -5.52 -2.69
CA TYR A 153 0.68 -5.88 -3.44
C TYR A 153 0.94 -7.39 -3.38
N HIS A 154 1.53 -7.93 -4.44
CA HIS A 154 1.96 -9.32 -4.49
C HIS A 154 3.38 -9.41 -5.02
N VAL A 155 4.23 -10.09 -4.26
CA VAL A 155 5.60 -10.39 -4.67
C VAL A 155 5.62 -11.70 -5.46
N ASP A 156 5.81 -11.59 -6.76
CA ASP A 156 5.95 -12.74 -7.65
C ASP A 156 7.42 -13.14 -7.74
N LYS A 157 7.79 -14.15 -6.95
CA LYS A 157 9.18 -14.65 -6.91
C LYS A 157 9.63 -15.28 -8.23
N SER A 158 8.71 -15.84 -8.99
CA SER A 158 9.00 -16.51 -10.26
C SER A 158 9.23 -15.49 -11.37
N ALA A 159 8.37 -14.49 -11.47
CA ALA A 159 8.52 -13.37 -12.41
C ALA A 159 9.50 -12.29 -11.91
N LYS A 160 9.96 -12.39 -10.65
CA LYS A 160 10.82 -11.42 -9.98
C LYS A 160 10.29 -9.99 -10.06
N GLU A 161 9.04 -9.81 -9.68
CA GLU A 161 8.39 -8.51 -9.68
C GLU A 161 7.46 -8.35 -8.47
N ILE A 162 7.12 -7.10 -8.17
CA ILE A 162 6.01 -6.76 -7.29
C ILE A 162 4.90 -6.16 -8.13
N ARG A 163 3.72 -6.78 -8.07
CA ARG A 163 2.50 -6.28 -8.72
C ARG A 163 1.65 -5.57 -7.67
N ALA A 164 1.04 -4.45 -8.02
CA ALA A 164 0.23 -3.67 -7.08
C ALA A 164 -1.06 -3.13 -7.70
N GLU A 165 -2.08 -3.00 -6.86
CA GLU A 165 -3.36 -2.38 -7.22
C GLU A 165 -4.00 -1.69 -6.00
N LEU A 166 -4.77 -0.64 -6.25
CA LEU A 166 -5.60 0.02 -5.25
C LEU A 166 -7.05 -0.40 -5.48
N SER A 167 -7.65 -1.11 -4.53
CA SER A 167 -8.96 -1.74 -4.73
C SER A 167 -9.95 -1.42 -3.63
N LEU A 168 -11.20 -1.18 -4.02
CA LEU A 168 -12.34 -0.94 -3.14
C LEU A 168 -13.11 -2.26 -2.95
N PRO A 169 -13.13 -2.87 -1.76
CA PRO A 169 -13.85 -4.13 -1.54
C PRO A 169 -15.38 -3.98 -1.54
N VAL A 170 -16.08 -5.07 -1.88
CA VAL A 170 -17.54 -5.26 -1.70
C VAL A 170 -17.81 -6.36 -0.69
N PHE A 171 -18.81 -6.12 0.16
CA PHE A 171 -19.30 -7.06 1.16
C PHE A 171 -20.71 -7.48 0.81
N LEU A 172 -21.04 -8.76 1.05
CA LEU A 172 -22.37 -9.30 0.73
C LEU A 172 -23.00 -10.09 1.88
N ASN A 173 -22.28 -10.34 2.98
CA ASN A 173 -22.76 -11.22 4.04
C ASN A 173 -22.32 -10.84 5.46
N GLU A 174 -23.09 -11.32 6.44
CA GLU A 174 -23.02 -11.08 7.90
C GLU A 174 -21.69 -11.49 8.57
N LYS A 175 -20.74 -12.03 7.80
CA LYS A 175 -19.43 -12.49 8.27
C LYS A 175 -18.27 -11.61 7.82
N SER A 176 -18.54 -10.42 7.29
CA SER A 176 -17.51 -9.40 7.02
C SER A 176 -16.43 -9.81 6.02
N LYS A 177 -16.65 -10.87 5.24
CA LYS A 177 -15.66 -11.37 4.29
C LYS A 177 -15.76 -10.59 2.98
N ILE A 178 -14.62 -10.19 2.43
CA ILE A 178 -14.55 -9.69 1.04
C ILE A 178 -15.07 -10.80 0.12
N GLN A 179 -16.19 -10.55 -0.55
CA GLN A 179 -16.70 -11.44 -1.60
C GLN A 179 -16.32 -10.96 -3.00
N GLY A 180 -15.90 -9.70 -3.15
CA GLY A 180 -15.47 -9.14 -4.41
C GLY A 180 -14.97 -7.71 -4.25
N TRP A 181 -14.84 -7.01 -5.37
CA TRP A 181 -14.30 -5.66 -5.43
C TRP A 181 -15.25 -4.78 -6.23
N LYS A 182 -15.55 -3.58 -5.74
CA LYS A 182 -16.38 -2.59 -6.44
C LYS A 182 -15.58 -1.97 -7.57
N THR A 183 -14.35 -1.58 -7.23
CA THR A 183 -13.41 -0.94 -8.15
C THR A 183 -12.03 -1.54 -7.94
N ARG A 184 -11.31 -1.81 -9.03
CA ARG A 184 -9.91 -2.25 -9.03
C ARG A 184 -9.09 -1.32 -9.93
N ILE A 185 -8.09 -0.66 -9.35
CA ILE A 185 -7.19 0.27 -10.05
C ILE A 185 -5.82 -0.39 -10.19
N PHE A 186 -5.46 -0.78 -11.40
CA PHE A 186 -4.20 -1.45 -11.68
C PHE A 186 -3.04 -0.45 -11.69
N LEU A 187 -2.16 -0.52 -10.68
CA LEU A 187 -1.03 0.41 -10.56
C LEU A 187 0.15 -0.01 -11.44
N GLY A 188 0.32 -1.31 -11.68
CA GLY A 188 1.38 -1.86 -12.53
C GLY A 188 2.33 -2.76 -11.75
N THR A 189 3.55 -2.90 -12.27
CA THR A 189 4.55 -3.81 -11.71
C THR A 189 5.91 -3.11 -11.54
N VAL A 190 6.68 -3.55 -10.53
CA VAL A 190 8.06 -3.16 -10.28
C VAL A 190 8.94 -4.39 -10.39
N SER A 191 9.97 -4.35 -11.24
CA SER A 191 10.96 -5.43 -11.33
C SER A 191 11.87 -5.45 -10.10
N LEU A 192 12.10 -6.65 -9.56
CA LEU A 192 13.07 -6.89 -8.48
C LEU A 192 14.52 -6.97 -8.99
N ASP A 193 14.73 -7.24 -10.28
CA ASP A 193 16.08 -7.34 -10.86
C ASP A 193 16.72 -5.95 -11.06
N ASN A 194 15.91 -4.90 -11.28
CA ASN A 194 16.37 -3.53 -11.52
C ASN A 194 16.77 -2.77 -10.24
N LEU A 195 16.70 -3.42 -9.08
CA LEU A 195 16.98 -2.82 -7.77
C LEU A 195 18.44 -2.93 -7.33
N LYS A 196 19.31 -3.43 -8.20
CA LYS A 196 20.75 -3.36 -7.97
C LYS A 196 21.20 -1.90 -8.10
N THR A 197 20.95 -1.11 -7.06
CA THR A 197 21.64 0.16 -6.85
C THR A 197 23.12 -0.15 -6.76
N SER A 198 23.90 0.59 -7.55
CA SER A 198 25.36 0.63 -7.56
C SER A 198 25.97 0.01 -6.32
N THR A 199 26.51 -1.21 -6.47
CA THR A 199 27.62 -1.62 -5.62
C THR A 199 28.56 -0.42 -5.65
N LEU A 200 28.82 0.21 -4.51
CA LEU A 200 29.97 1.09 -4.37
C LEU A 200 31.11 0.29 -5.00
N SER A 201 31.60 0.73 -6.16
CA SER A 201 32.80 0.13 -6.68
C SER A 201 33.82 0.34 -5.56
N GLU A 202 34.56 -0.72 -5.21
CA GLU A 202 35.61 -0.64 -4.18
C GLU A 202 36.62 0.50 -4.44
N SER A 203 36.57 1.13 -5.62
CA SER A 203 37.33 2.31 -6.02
C SER A 203 36.98 3.63 -5.32
N GLU A 204 35.88 3.75 -4.56
CA GLU A 204 35.54 5.01 -3.86
C GLU A 204 35.97 5.06 -2.39
N PHE A 205 36.75 4.08 -1.90
CA PHE A 205 37.61 4.33 -0.75
C PHE A 205 38.86 5.10 -1.21
N SER A 206 38.69 6.38 -1.60
CA SER A 206 39.83 7.24 -1.88
C SER A 206 40.37 7.87 -0.59
N GLU A 207 41.65 7.57 -0.34
CA GLU A 207 42.62 8.16 0.59
C GLU A 207 42.19 8.43 2.04
N ALA A 208 43.00 7.89 2.97
CA ALA A 208 42.88 8.17 4.39
C ALA A 208 42.92 9.68 4.64
N ILE A 209 41.85 10.22 5.23
CA ILE A 209 41.82 11.60 5.70
C ILE A 209 42.88 11.73 6.80
N GLU A 210 43.98 12.42 6.53
CA GLU A 210 44.90 12.87 7.58
C GLU A 210 44.19 13.94 8.41
N ILE A 211 43.73 13.56 9.60
CA ILE A 211 43.18 14.48 10.58
C ILE A 211 44.37 15.06 11.37
N PRO A 212 44.72 16.35 11.22
CA PRO A 212 45.81 16.94 11.99
C PRO A 212 45.43 17.00 13.47
N VAL A 213 46.21 16.31 14.30
CA VAL A 213 46.07 16.36 15.77
C VAL A 213 46.67 17.67 16.27
N ILE A 214 45.82 18.65 16.58
CA ILE A 214 46.24 19.87 17.26
C ILE A 214 46.21 19.58 18.77
N SER A 215 47.38 19.35 19.35
CA SER A 215 47.53 19.28 20.81
C SER A 215 47.29 20.67 21.41
N LYS A 216 46.27 20.81 22.26
CA LYS A 216 46.12 22.01 23.11
C LYS A 216 47.37 22.17 23.97
N LYS A 217 48.05 23.31 23.87
CA LYS A 217 48.96 23.76 24.93
C LYS A 217 48.08 24.14 26.12
N ASN A 218 48.31 23.48 27.25
CA ASN A 218 47.70 23.84 28.53
C ASN A 218 48.29 25.18 28.98
N GLU A 219 47.42 26.15 29.25
CA GLU A 219 47.63 27.14 30.33
C GLU A 219 47.00 26.59 31.61
#